data_AF-A0A397DTV0-F1
#
_entry.id   AF-A0A397DTV0-F1
#
_cell.length_a   1.000
_cell.length_b   1.000
_cell.length_c   1.000
_cell.angle_alpha   90.00
_cell.angle_beta   90.00
_cell.angle_gamma   90.00
#
_symmetry.space_group_name_H-M   'P 1'
#
loop_
_entity.id
_entity.type
_entity.pdbx_description
1 polymer ?
#
loop_
_entity_poly.entity_id
_entity_poly.type
_entity_poly.pdbx_seq_one_letter_code
_entity_poly.pdbx_strand_id
1 'polypeptide(L)'
;MEVDLNNKALTLAAVRSVQRFLKHQGYRRGKKAGSSSYHLSKSNVLARDSYVKVMHPVVCASPNASVVYLDESFIHQHYKRHNDSLFDPSDDLDVQRKENHKGRRYCFITVILDSPDMECQVAALDIFRGGKSTDKQPKDYHAMFNHDYFVKWFAKLLAEQACRNTDQPAMQKTLQTACTRYGILFEPTDFKSILWEKLSAYIEKHIQPQVVQMAIDKGHRVVFTPPLSLRLATN
;
A
#
# COMPACT_ATOMS: atom_id res chain seq x y z
N MET A 1 -34.61 13.75 -21.07
CA MET A 1 -33.59 14.78 -21.37
C MET A 1 -32.32 14.05 -21.73
N GLU A 2 -31.98 14.00 -23.01
CA GLU A 2 -30.78 13.34 -23.51
C GLU A 2 -29.60 14.30 -23.31
N VAL A 3 -28.60 13.90 -22.51
CA VAL A 3 -27.42 14.73 -22.25
C VAL A 3 -26.27 14.16 -23.06
N ASP A 4 -25.81 14.91 -24.05
CA ASP A 4 -24.58 14.60 -24.77
C ASP A 4 -23.36 14.79 -23.84
N LEU A 5 -22.76 13.66 -23.45
CA LEU A 5 -21.63 13.60 -22.53
C LEU A 5 -20.32 14.12 -23.14
N ASN A 6 -20.25 14.28 -24.47
CA ASN A 6 -19.07 14.82 -25.15
C ASN A 6 -19.04 16.36 -25.11
N ASN A 7 -20.17 17.00 -24.79
CA ASN A 7 -20.26 18.45 -24.68
C ASN A 7 -20.13 18.91 -23.23
N LYS A 8 -18.97 19.50 -22.91
CA LYS A 8 -18.63 19.97 -21.56
C LYS A 8 -19.60 21.03 -21.02
N ALA A 9 -20.14 21.90 -21.87
CA ALA A 9 -21.05 22.96 -21.47
C ALA A 9 -22.44 22.40 -21.09
N LEU A 10 -22.97 21.48 -21.90
CA LEU A 10 -24.24 20.80 -21.63
C LEU A 10 -24.14 19.92 -20.38
N THR A 11 -23.02 19.21 -20.23
CA THR A 11 -22.74 18.41 -19.03
C THR A 11 -22.71 19.28 -17.77
N LEU A 12 -22.04 20.43 -17.80
CA LEU A 12 -22.00 21.37 -16.69
C LEU A 12 -23.38 21.96 -16.35
N ALA A 13 -24.20 22.26 -17.36
CA ALA A 13 -25.56 22.75 -17.17
C ALA A 13 -26.44 21.69 -16.49
N ALA A 14 -26.38 20.44 -16.96
CA ALA A 14 -27.09 19.32 -16.37
C ALA A 14 -26.67 19.08 -14.90
N VAL A 15 -25.37 19.11 -14.62
CA VAL A 15 -24.83 18.98 -13.25
C VAL A 15 -25.39 20.07 -12.33
N ARG A 16 -25.41 21.34 -12.76
CA ARG A 16 -25.95 22.44 -11.95
C ARG A 16 -27.44 22.28 -11.67
N SER A 17 -28.23 21.82 -12.65
CA SER A 17 -29.66 21.56 -12.48
C SER A 17 -29.91 20.46 -11.44
N VAL A 18 -29.15 19.36 -11.52
CA VAL A 18 -29.22 18.26 -10.53
C VAL A 18 -28.82 18.76 -9.13
N GLN A 19 -27.74 19.53 -9.01
CA GLN A 19 -27.31 20.10 -7.73
C GLN A 19 -28.37 21.01 -7.10
N ARG A 20 -29.06 21.84 -7.90
CA ARG A 20 -30.16 22.69 -7.42
C ARG A 20 -31.35 21.88 -6.94
N PHE A 21 -31.73 20.84 -7.69
CA PHE A 21 -32.82 19.95 -7.30
C PHE A 21 -32.54 19.26 -5.97
N LEU A 22 -31.35 18.68 -5.81
CA LEU A 22 -30.94 18.01 -4.57
C LEU A 22 -30.96 18.96 -3.36
N LYS A 23 -30.46 20.18 -3.54
CA LYS A 23 -30.52 21.20 -2.49
C LYS A 23 -31.97 21.58 -2.14
N HIS A 24 -32.85 21.67 -3.13
CA HIS A 24 -34.27 21.97 -2.93
C HIS A 24 -34.99 20.85 -2.18
N GLN A 25 -34.64 19.59 -2.44
CA GLN A 25 -35.14 18.42 -1.72
C GLN A 25 -34.51 18.23 -0.33
N GLY A 26 -33.68 19.17 0.14
CA GLY A 26 -33.11 19.16 1.49
C GLY A 26 -31.82 18.35 1.64
N TYR A 27 -31.31 17.69 0.60
CA TYR A 27 -30.06 16.95 0.66
C TYR A 27 -28.88 17.88 1.00
N ARG A 28 -27.98 17.38 1.86
CA ARG A 28 -26.77 18.11 2.28
C ARG A 28 -25.52 17.40 1.76
N ARG A 29 -24.50 18.19 1.47
CA ARG A 29 -23.16 17.70 1.09
C ARG A 29 -22.24 17.77 2.31
N GLY A 30 -21.59 16.67 2.67
CA GLY A 30 -20.65 16.63 3.78
C GLY A 30 -20.39 15.21 4.28
N LYS A 31 -19.40 15.04 5.16
CA LYS A 31 -19.17 13.80 5.90
C LYS A 31 -19.95 13.87 7.22
N LYS A 32 -20.64 12.78 7.60
CA LYS A 32 -21.19 12.61 8.97
C LYS A 32 -20.02 12.69 9.96
N ALA A 33 -20.19 13.40 11.08
CA ALA A 33 -19.14 13.55 12.09
C ALA A 33 -18.77 12.15 12.62
N GLY A 34 -17.50 11.75 12.45
CA GLY A 34 -17.02 10.42 12.84
C GLY A 34 -15.81 9.90 12.06
N SER A 35 -15.43 10.53 10.95
CA SER A 35 -14.20 10.19 10.22
C SER A 35 -13.15 11.28 10.40
N SER A 36 -12.66 11.47 11.62
CA SER A 36 -11.48 12.29 11.87
C SER A 36 -10.21 11.45 11.73
N SER A 37 -9.27 12.07 11.03
CA SER A 37 -7.88 11.69 10.75
C SER A 37 -7.24 10.68 11.69
N TYR A 38 -6.52 9.72 11.11
CA TYR A 38 -5.51 8.87 11.78
C TYR A 38 -4.74 9.67 12.82
N HIS A 39 -5.10 9.51 14.10
CA HIS A 39 -4.30 10.08 15.18
C HIS A 39 -3.01 9.28 15.25
N LEU A 40 -1.87 9.93 15.01
CA LEU A 40 -0.57 9.29 15.18
C LEU A 40 -0.42 8.84 16.64
N SER A 41 -0.13 7.56 16.84
CA SER A 41 0.18 7.04 18.18
C SER A 41 1.55 7.55 18.62
N LYS A 42 1.80 7.57 19.93
CA LYS A 42 3.11 7.94 20.49
C LYS A 42 4.24 7.07 19.92
N SER A 43 3.97 5.78 19.72
CA SER A 43 4.92 4.84 19.10
C SER A 43 5.30 5.27 17.68
N ASN A 44 4.32 5.66 16.86
CA ASN A 44 4.60 6.11 15.49
C ASN A 44 5.39 7.42 15.47
N VAL A 45 5.14 8.33 16.41
CA VAL A 45 5.93 9.56 16.54
C VAL A 45 7.40 9.25 16.82
N LEU A 46 7.68 8.33 17.74
CA LEU A 46 9.05 7.91 18.05
C LEU A 46 9.71 7.21 16.86
N ALA A 47 8.99 6.35 16.13
CA ALA A 47 9.51 5.70 14.92
C ALA A 47 9.85 6.72 13.83
N ARG A 48 9.05 7.78 13.68
CA ARG A 48 9.32 8.91 12.77
C ARG A 48 10.55 9.70 13.17
N ASP A 49 10.69 10.02 14.46
CA ASP A 49 11.85 10.76 14.97
C ASP A 49 13.16 9.97 14.75
N SER A 50 13.15 8.66 15.05
CA SER A 50 14.27 7.77 14.78
C SER A 50 14.63 7.71 13.29
N TYR A 51 13.64 7.63 12.40
CA TYR A 51 13.86 7.65 10.96
C TYR A 51 14.50 8.98 10.51
N VAL A 52 14.00 10.12 10.95
CA VAL A 52 14.54 11.44 10.60
C VAL A 52 15.98 11.59 11.08
N LYS A 53 16.28 11.14 12.31
CA LYS A 53 17.65 11.15 12.85
C LYS A 53 18.62 10.31 12.00
N VAL A 54 18.15 9.20 11.43
CA VAL A 54 18.96 8.37 10.53
C VAL A 54 19.10 9.01 9.15
N MET A 55 18.04 9.58 8.59
CA MET A 55 18.05 10.15 7.23
C MET A 55 18.74 11.51 7.14
N HIS A 56 18.58 12.38 8.14
CA HIS A 56 19.17 13.72 8.16
C HIS A 56 20.66 13.74 7.80
N PRO A 57 21.55 12.97 8.47
CA PRO A 57 22.96 12.96 8.12
C PRO A 57 23.23 12.40 6.72
N VAL A 58 22.40 11.49 6.21
CA VAL A 58 22.56 10.91 4.86
C VAL A 58 22.29 11.95 3.79
N VAL A 59 21.18 12.66 3.94
CA VAL A 59 20.78 13.74 3.03
C VAL A 59 21.79 14.89 3.11
N CYS A 60 22.26 15.25 4.32
CA CYS A 60 23.25 16.30 4.48
C CYS A 60 24.64 15.93 3.92
N ALA A 61 25.07 14.67 4.05
CA ALA A 61 26.38 14.24 3.56
C ALA A 61 26.41 14.08 2.03
N SER A 62 25.28 13.72 1.43
CA SER A 62 25.15 13.49 -0.01
C SER A 62 23.94 14.25 -0.58
N PRO A 63 23.98 15.59 -0.63
CA PRO A 63 22.86 16.40 -1.10
C PRO A 63 22.49 16.13 -2.57
N ASN A 64 23.43 15.58 -3.33
CA ASN A 64 23.27 15.21 -4.74
C ASN A 64 23.05 13.70 -4.94
N ALA A 65 22.77 12.93 -3.89
CA ALA A 65 22.48 11.51 -4.06
C ALA A 65 21.11 11.32 -4.73
N SER A 66 21.07 10.47 -5.76
CA SER A 66 19.80 10.02 -6.33
C SER A 66 19.07 9.13 -5.31
N VAL A 67 17.78 9.40 -5.13
CA VAL A 67 16.89 8.65 -4.24
C VAL A 67 15.92 7.82 -5.06
N VAL A 68 15.75 6.56 -4.68
CA VAL A 68 14.83 5.65 -5.33
C VAL A 68 13.69 5.33 -4.36
N TYR A 69 12.49 5.80 -4.69
CA TYR A 69 11.27 5.50 -3.94
C TYR A 69 10.57 4.31 -4.56
N LEU A 70 10.06 3.42 -3.72
CA LEU A 70 9.36 2.21 -4.13
C LEU A 70 8.14 2.04 -3.23
N ASP A 71 6.98 1.83 -3.86
CA ASP A 71 5.75 1.52 -3.13
C ASP A 71 4.78 0.73 -4.01
N GLU A 72 3.84 0.04 -3.36
CA GLU A 72 2.70 -0.58 -3.99
C GLU A 72 1.41 0.21 -3.76
N SER A 73 0.51 0.16 -4.74
CA SER A 73 -0.82 0.71 -4.55
C SER A 73 -1.84 0.01 -5.43
N PHE A 74 -3.10 0.42 -5.31
CA PHE A 74 -4.19 -0.11 -6.11
C PHE A 74 -5.24 0.93 -6.44
N ILE A 75 -5.87 0.76 -7.59
CA ILE A 75 -7.01 1.54 -8.06
C ILE A 75 -8.21 0.61 -8.19
N HIS A 76 -9.32 0.99 -7.58
CA HIS A 76 -10.59 0.29 -7.79
C HIS A 76 -11.09 0.52 -9.22
N GLN A 77 -11.52 -0.54 -9.92
CA GLN A 77 -12.13 -0.40 -11.25
C GLN A 77 -13.35 0.53 -11.22
N HIS A 78 -14.11 0.53 -10.13
CA HIS A 78 -15.26 1.39 -9.91
C HIS A 78 -14.96 2.45 -8.85
N TYR A 79 -13.86 3.19 -9.01
CA TYR A 79 -13.53 4.29 -8.11
C TYR A 79 -14.46 5.48 -8.36
N LYS A 80 -15.21 5.91 -7.34
CA LYS A 80 -15.94 7.18 -7.37
C LYS A 80 -14.99 8.29 -6.91
N ARG A 81 -14.60 9.17 -7.83
CA ARG A 81 -13.72 10.33 -7.59
C ARG A 81 -14.21 11.24 -6.46
N HIS A 82 -15.52 11.26 -6.24
CA HIS A 82 -16.14 12.01 -5.17
C HIS A 82 -16.90 11.05 -4.27
N ASN A 83 -16.55 11.03 -2.99
CA ASN A 83 -17.42 10.58 -1.91
C ASN A 83 -18.58 11.58 -1.76
N ASP A 84 -19.26 11.88 -2.87
CA ASP A 84 -20.46 12.68 -2.94
C ASP A 84 -21.64 11.86 -2.44
N SER A 85 -21.49 11.33 -1.21
CA SER A 85 -22.62 10.86 -0.43
C SER A 85 -23.46 12.09 -0.11
N LEU A 86 -24.44 12.34 -0.97
CA LEU A 86 -25.60 13.13 -0.61
C LEU A 86 -26.30 12.37 0.50
N PHE A 87 -26.50 13.01 1.64
CA PHE A 87 -27.30 12.44 2.71
C PHE A 87 -28.61 13.22 2.82
N ASP A 88 -29.69 12.47 3.04
CA ASP A 88 -30.99 13.03 3.39
C ASP A 88 -30.97 13.35 4.89
N PRO A 89 -31.26 14.59 5.33
CA PRO A 89 -31.32 14.95 6.74
C PRO A 89 -32.43 14.22 7.53
N SER A 90 -33.41 13.63 6.84
CA SER A 90 -34.52 12.88 7.42
C SER A 90 -34.33 11.36 7.35
N ASP A 91 -33.19 10.87 6.85
CA ASP A 91 -32.84 9.44 6.89
C ASP A 91 -32.34 9.04 8.29
N ASP A 92 -33.30 8.83 9.20
CA ASP A 92 -33.04 8.42 10.59
C ASP A 92 -32.46 7.00 10.71
N LEU A 93 -32.61 6.18 9.66
CA LEU A 93 -32.18 4.78 9.65
C LEU A 93 -30.73 4.62 9.14
N ASP A 94 -30.20 5.60 8.39
CA ASP A 94 -28.85 5.61 7.79
C ASP A 94 -28.50 4.27 7.13
N VAL A 95 -29.46 3.69 6.39
CA VAL A 95 -29.27 2.41 5.70
C VAL A 95 -28.44 2.66 4.44
N GLN A 96 -27.16 2.89 4.64
CA GLN A 96 -26.19 2.93 3.55
C GLN A 96 -26.20 1.55 2.90
N ARG A 97 -26.68 1.46 1.65
CA ARG A 97 -26.49 0.25 0.85
C ARG A 97 -25.00 -0.02 0.86
N LYS A 98 -24.58 -1.18 1.39
CA LYS A 98 -23.18 -1.57 1.44
C LYS A 98 -22.63 -1.45 0.02
N GLU A 99 -21.87 -0.41 -0.21
CA GLU A 99 -21.37 -0.11 -1.53
C GLU A 99 -20.49 -1.29 -1.96
N ASN A 100 -20.58 -1.66 -3.24
CA ASN A 100 -19.85 -2.80 -3.80
C ASN A 100 -18.37 -2.43 -3.97
N HIS A 101 -17.66 -2.07 -2.90
CA HIS A 101 -16.23 -1.72 -2.92
C HIS A 101 -15.33 -2.92 -3.28
N LYS A 102 -15.89 -4.13 -3.29
CA LYS A 102 -15.17 -5.38 -3.58
C LYS A 102 -15.34 -5.80 -5.04
N GLY A 103 -15.12 -4.85 -5.95
CA GLY A 103 -14.93 -5.11 -7.38
C GLY A 103 -13.47 -5.41 -7.73
N ARG A 104 -13.16 -5.54 -9.03
CA ARG A 104 -11.78 -5.76 -9.51
C ARG A 104 -10.91 -4.56 -9.16
N ARG A 105 -9.64 -4.84 -8.87
CA ARG A 105 -8.62 -3.84 -8.55
C ARG A 105 -7.51 -3.89 -9.60
N TYR A 106 -6.99 -2.74 -9.98
CA TYR A 106 -5.72 -2.63 -10.68
C TYR A 106 -4.67 -2.38 -9.62
N CYS A 107 -3.88 -3.39 -9.31
CA CYS A 107 -2.76 -3.28 -8.39
C CYS A 107 -1.52 -2.94 -9.20
N PHE A 108 -0.64 -2.13 -8.63
CA PHE A 108 0.61 -1.77 -9.27
C PHE A 108 1.71 -1.56 -8.24
N ILE A 109 2.94 -1.81 -8.68
CA ILE A 109 4.15 -1.47 -7.95
C ILE A 109 5.00 -0.59 -8.86
N THR A 110 5.58 0.45 -8.28
CA THR A 110 6.35 1.41 -9.05
C THR A 110 7.61 1.84 -8.33
N VAL A 111 8.59 2.24 -9.13
CA VAL A 111 9.82 2.85 -8.69
C VAL A 111 9.90 4.25 -9.27
N ILE A 112 10.13 5.22 -8.41
CA ILE A 112 10.32 6.61 -8.77
C ILE A 112 11.76 6.99 -8.43
N LEU A 113 12.49 7.45 -9.44
CA LEU A 113 13.85 7.96 -9.31
C LEU A 113 13.80 9.48 -9.20
N ASP A 114 14.33 10.00 -8.10
CA ASP A 114 14.58 11.41 -7.87
C ASP A 114 16.09 11.64 -7.88
N SER A 115 16.57 12.52 -8.76
CA SER A 115 17.99 12.76 -8.97
C SER A 115 18.21 14.25 -9.21
N PRO A 116 19.27 14.89 -8.67
CA PRO A 116 19.48 16.33 -8.79
C PRO A 116 19.60 16.81 -10.25
N ASP A 117 20.13 15.95 -11.13
CA ASP A 117 20.43 16.29 -12.52
C ASP A 117 19.27 15.95 -13.49
N MET A 118 18.16 15.40 -13.00
CA MET A 118 17.05 14.94 -13.83
C MET A 118 15.70 15.27 -13.20
N GLU A 119 14.67 15.43 -14.03
CA GLU A 119 13.31 15.44 -13.51
C GLU A 119 12.96 14.07 -12.90
N CYS A 120 12.20 14.11 -11.82
CA CYS A 120 11.70 12.92 -11.14
C CYS A 120 10.92 12.05 -12.13
N GLN A 121 11.33 10.78 -12.27
CA GLN A 121 10.80 9.88 -13.30
C GLN A 121 10.44 8.50 -12.77
N VAL A 122 9.49 7.85 -13.43
CA VAL A 122 9.12 6.46 -13.15
C VAL A 122 10.15 5.54 -13.80
N ALA A 123 11.00 4.93 -12.97
CA ALA A 123 12.05 4.02 -13.42
C ALA A 123 11.53 2.59 -13.69
N ALA A 124 10.49 2.16 -12.97
CA ALA A 124 9.84 0.89 -13.21
C ALA A 124 8.36 0.92 -12.81
N LEU A 125 7.55 0.15 -13.53
CA LEU A 125 6.14 0.00 -13.28
C LEU A 125 5.71 -1.41 -13.69
N ASP A 126 5.03 -2.10 -12.79
CA ASP A 126 4.32 -3.33 -13.11
C ASP A 126 2.87 -3.21 -12.65
N ILE A 127 1.94 -3.61 -13.52
CA ILE A 127 0.49 -3.46 -13.30
C ILE A 127 -0.16 -4.81 -13.54
N PHE A 128 -0.98 -5.22 -12.58
CA PHE A 128 -1.75 -6.44 -12.70
C PHE A 128 -3.15 -6.29 -12.10
N ARG A 129 -4.05 -7.17 -12.52
CA ARG A 129 -5.44 -7.15 -12.06
C ARG A 129 -5.59 -8.05 -10.85
N GLY A 130 -6.02 -7.49 -9.73
CA GLY A 130 -6.43 -8.21 -8.53
C GLY A 130 -7.92 -8.49 -8.47
N GLY A 131 -8.26 -9.64 -7.86
CA GLY A 131 -9.64 -10.10 -7.67
C GLY A 131 -9.96 -11.37 -8.46
N LYS A 132 -10.93 -12.14 -7.98
CA LYS A 132 -11.34 -13.41 -8.61
C LYS A 132 -12.10 -13.14 -9.91
N SER A 133 -11.56 -13.60 -11.05
CA SER A 133 -12.39 -13.91 -12.23
C SER A 133 -12.62 -15.43 -12.38
N THR A 134 -11.73 -16.24 -11.81
CA THR A 134 -11.76 -17.72 -11.81
C THR A 134 -11.22 -18.23 -10.47
N ASP A 135 -11.56 -19.47 -10.09
CA ASP A 135 -11.23 -20.04 -8.77
C ASP A 135 -9.73 -20.19 -8.47
N LYS A 136 -8.88 -20.10 -9.49
CA LYS A 136 -7.42 -20.26 -9.38
C LYS A 136 -6.64 -18.96 -9.18
N GLN A 137 -7.28 -17.78 -9.19
CA GLN A 137 -6.58 -16.51 -9.06
C GLN A 137 -6.47 -16.03 -7.59
N PRO A 138 -5.36 -15.34 -7.22
CA PRO A 138 -5.18 -14.77 -5.89
C PRO A 138 -6.36 -13.86 -5.51
N LYS A 139 -6.94 -14.12 -4.34
CA LYS A 139 -8.20 -13.49 -3.89
C LYS A 139 -8.03 -12.01 -3.51
N ASP A 140 -6.83 -11.62 -3.09
CA ASP A 140 -6.55 -10.31 -2.51
C ASP A 140 -5.20 -9.76 -2.97
N TYR A 141 -5.02 -8.44 -2.93
CA TYR A 141 -3.79 -7.78 -3.38
C TYR A 141 -2.57 -8.25 -2.58
N HIS A 142 -2.74 -8.49 -1.27
CA HIS A 142 -1.71 -9.07 -0.41
C HIS A 142 -1.26 -10.47 -0.86
N ALA A 143 -2.14 -11.25 -1.50
CA ALA A 143 -1.75 -12.57 -2.02
C ALA A 143 -0.95 -12.46 -3.34
N MET A 144 -1.07 -11.32 -4.04
CA MET A 144 -0.34 -11.05 -5.28
C MET A 144 1.05 -10.48 -5.03
N PHE A 145 1.15 -9.53 -4.10
CA PHE A 145 2.43 -9.00 -3.61
C PHE A 145 3.05 -9.94 -2.58
N ASN A 146 3.40 -11.15 -3.00
CA ASN A 146 4.09 -12.11 -2.16
C ASN A 146 5.61 -11.99 -2.30
N HIS A 147 6.33 -12.72 -1.45
CA HIS A 147 7.78 -12.74 -1.41
C HIS A 147 8.41 -13.07 -2.78
N ASP A 148 7.96 -14.15 -3.42
CA ASP A 148 8.53 -14.61 -4.70
C ASP A 148 8.33 -13.59 -5.82
N TYR A 149 7.15 -12.96 -5.86
CA TYR A 149 6.85 -11.88 -6.79
C TYR A 149 7.82 -10.71 -6.58
N PHE A 150 7.96 -10.23 -5.35
CA PHE A 150 8.80 -9.08 -5.06
C PHE A 150 10.28 -9.36 -5.33
N VAL A 151 10.80 -10.52 -4.94
CA VAL A 151 12.20 -10.92 -5.24
C VAL A 151 12.44 -10.97 -6.74
N LYS A 152 11.55 -11.58 -7.53
CA LYS A 152 11.69 -11.67 -8.99
C LYS A 152 11.61 -10.30 -9.66
N TRP A 153 10.64 -9.49 -9.27
CA TRP A 153 10.47 -8.14 -9.82
C TRP A 153 11.64 -7.23 -9.43
N PHE A 154 12.09 -7.27 -8.18
CA PHE A 154 13.21 -6.46 -7.69
C PHE A 154 14.55 -6.93 -8.28
N ALA A 155 14.73 -8.25 -8.48
CA ALA A 155 15.86 -8.76 -9.26
C ALA A 155 15.81 -8.23 -10.69
N LYS A 156 14.65 -8.22 -11.36
CA LYS A 156 14.53 -7.65 -12.71
C LYS A 156 14.89 -6.16 -12.74
N LEU A 157 14.44 -5.40 -11.73
CA LEU A 157 14.79 -3.99 -11.56
C LEU A 157 16.30 -3.77 -11.38
N LEU A 158 16.93 -4.57 -10.52
CA LEU A 158 18.35 -4.43 -10.17
C LEU A 158 19.32 -5.05 -11.18
N ALA A 159 18.85 -6.00 -11.99
CA ALA A 159 19.76 -6.94 -12.61
C ALA A 159 19.93 -6.83 -14.12
N GLU A 160 18.98 -7.15 -14.98
CA GLU A 160 19.41 -8.03 -16.09
C GLU A 160 20.25 -9.20 -15.48
N GLN A 161 19.53 -10.14 -14.83
CA GLN A 161 19.95 -11.43 -14.26
C GLN A 161 20.43 -11.53 -12.79
N ALA A 162 19.67 -12.30 -12.00
CA ALA A 162 20.06 -13.67 -11.66
C ALA A 162 18.85 -14.44 -11.08
N CYS A 163 18.66 -15.66 -11.58
CA CYS A 163 17.64 -16.61 -11.12
C CYS A 163 17.95 -17.13 -9.72
N ARG A 164 16.91 -17.30 -8.88
CA ARG A 164 16.79 -18.40 -7.90
C ARG A 164 15.33 -18.50 -7.44
N ASN A 165 14.68 -19.59 -7.80
CA ASN A 165 13.40 -20.01 -7.22
C ASN A 165 13.68 -20.66 -5.86
N THR A 166 12.81 -20.40 -4.88
CA THR A 166 12.71 -21.23 -3.67
C THR A 166 11.28 -21.69 -3.51
N ASP A 167 11.07 -23.00 -3.44
CA ASP A 167 9.76 -23.61 -3.22
C ASP A 167 9.27 -23.34 -1.79
N GLN A 168 7.97 -23.06 -1.65
CA GLN A 168 7.33 -22.68 -0.38
C GLN A 168 6.31 -23.76 0.06
N PRO A 169 6.52 -24.48 1.18
CA PRO A 169 5.52 -25.41 1.73
C PRO A 169 4.68 -24.85 2.89
N ALA A 170 3.54 -25.51 3.12
CA ALA A 170 2.33 -25.03 3.80
C ALA A 170 2.41 -24.65 5.29
N MET A 171 1.62 -23.63 5.64
CA MET A 171 1.73 -22.63 6.73
C MET A 171 1.60 -23.08 8.21
N GLN A 172 1.51 -24.37 8.58
CA GLN A 172 1.30 -24.75 10.01
C GLN A 172 2.42 -25.58 10.63
N LYS A 173 2.99 -26.57 9.93
CA LYS A 173 4.22 -27.26 10.39
C LYS A 173 5.46 -26.36 10.30
N THR A 174 5.42 -25.35 9.42
CA THR A 174 6.54 -24.45 9.12
C THR A 174 6.95 -23.56 10.30
N LEU A 175 6.04 -23.14 11.17
CA LEU A 175 6.37 -22.19 12.25
C LEU A 175 7.16 -22.83 13.39
N GLN A 176 6.76 -24.03 13.80
CA GLN A 176 7.50 -24.81 14.80
C GLN A 176 8.87 -25.23 14.25
N THR A 177 8.93 -25.73 13.00
CA THR A 177 10.21 -26.03 12.33
C THR A 177 11.11 -24.81 12.21
N ALA A 178 10.55 -23.63 11.90
CA ALA A 178 11.32 -22.39 11.87
C ALA A 178 11.81 -21.99 13.26
N CYS A 179 10.98 -22.10 14.30
CA CYS A 179 11.40 -21.84 15.68
C CYS A 179 12.54 -22.77 16.10
N THR A 180 12.46 -24.07 15.81
CA THR A 180 13.56 -25.03 16.05
C THR A 180 14.83 -24.64 15.28
N ARG A 181 14.70 -24.27 14.01
CA ARG A 181 15.84 -23.86 13.16
C ARG A 181 16.57 -22.63 13.70
N TYR A 182 15.83 -21.66 14.25
CA TYR A 182 16.38 -20.43 14.82
C TYR A 182 16.67 -20.52 16.32
N GLY A 183 16.48 -21.70 16.93
CA GLY A 183 16.73 -21.91 18.36
C GLY A 183 15.75 -21.16 19.28
N ILE A 184 14.56 -20.83 18.80
CA ILE A 184 13.53 -20.11 19.57
C ILE A 184 12.75 -21.11 20.41
N LEU A 185 12.72 -20.90 21.74
CA LEU A 185 11.95 -21.74 22.67
C LEU A 185 10.44 -21.58 22.47
N PHE A 186 9.74 -22.70 22.28
CA PHE A 186 8.28 -22.73 22.17
C PHE A 186 7.70 -23.98 22.84
N GLU A 187 6.45 -23.89 23.29
CA GLU A 187 5.71 -25.04 23.81
C GLU A 187 4.90 -25.71 22.69
N PRO A 188 4.77 -27.04 22.67
CA PRO A 188 3.96 -27.73 21.66
C PRO A 188 2.47 -27.31 21.66
N THR A 189 2.01 -26.76 22.78
CA THR A 189 0.68 -26.18 23.02
C THR A 189 0.55 -24.72 22.57
N ASP A 190 1.66 -24.05 22.22
CA ASP A 190 1.65 -22.64 21.80
C ASP A 190 0.77 -22.48 20.54
N PHE A 191 -0.17 -21.55 20.61
CA PHE A 191 -0.99 -21.19 19.47
C PHE A 191 -0.15 -20.54 18.37
N LYS A 192 -0.63 -20.65 17.13
CA LYS A 192 0.01 -20.06 15.95
C LYS A 192 0.34 -18.57 16.12
N SER A 193 -0.51 -17.81 16.81
CA SER A 193 -0.29 -16.38 17.08
C SER A 193 0.95 -16.14 17.95
N ILE A 194 1.14 -16.94 19.00
CA ILE A 194 2.27 -16.86 19.93
C ILE A 194 3.57 -17.27 19.23
N LEU A 195 3.53 -18.37 18.48
CA LEU A 195 4.67 -18.81 17.66
C LEU A 195 5.07 -17.75 16.63
N TRP A 196 4.08 -17.12 15.98
CA TRP A 196 4.33 -16.05 15.02
C TRP A 196 4.90 -14.80 15.69
N GLU A 197 4.41 -14.41 16.87
CA GLU A 197 4.94 -13.26 17.61
C GLU A 197 6.42 -13.45 17.98
N LYS A 198 6.76 -14.61 18.56
CA LYS A 198 8.16 -14.97 18.88
C LYS A 198 9.04 -14.98 17.64
N LEU A 199 8.57 -15.60 16.56
CA LEU A 199 9.30 -15.71 15.30
C LEU A 199 9.45 -14.35 14.61
N SER A 200 8.40 -13.52 14.58
CA SER A 200 8.43 -12.17 14.00
C SER A 200 9.42 -11.27 14.73
N ALA A 201 9.42 -11.29 16.07
CA ALA A 201 10.37 -10.54 16.87
C ALA A 201 11.83 -10.96 16.63
N TYR A 202 12.07 -12.26 16.40
CA TYR A 202 13.40 -12.75 16.03
C TYR A 202 13.78 -12.34 14.60
N ILE A 203 12.88 -12.51 13.63
CA ILE A 203 13.10 -12.14 12.22
C ILE A 203 13.44 -10.65 12.12
N GLU A 204 12.66 -9.78 12.76
CA GLU A 204 12.87 -8.32 12.73
C GLU A 204 14.24 -7.91 13.27
N LYS A 205 14.80 -8.66 14.23
CA LYS A 205 16.09 -8.35 14.87
C LYS A 205 17.29 -9.00 14.21
N HIS A 206 17.13 -10.19 13.66
CA HIS A 206 18.25 -11.06 13.30
C HIS A 206 18.32 -11.42 11.82
N ILE A 207 17.24 -11.20 11.07
CA ILE A 207 17.16 -11.62 9.67
C ILE A 207 17.02 -10.40 8.79
N GLN A 208 18.06 -10.14 8.00
CA GLN A 208 17.97 -9.16 6.93
C GLN A 208 17.13 -9.74 5.77
N PRO A 209 16.13 -9.00 5.25
CA PRO A 209 15.38 -9.44 4.09
C PRO A 209 16.30 -9.63 2.88
N GLN A 210 16.08 -10.69 2.09
CA GLN A 210 16.87 -10.99 0.90
C GLN A 210 17.00 -9.80 -0.06
N VAL A 211 15.92 -9.06 -0.27
CA VAL A 211 15.87 -7.86 -1.12
C VAL A 211 16.75 -6.71 -0.60
N VAL A 212 16.94 -6.60 0.73
CA VAL A 212 17.89 -5.65 1.31
C VAL A 212 19.31 -6.05 0.96
N GLN A 213 19.64 -7.33 1.10
CA GLN A 213 20.95 -7.83 0.69
C GLN A 213 21.20 -7.61 -0.80
N MET A 214 20.21 -7.91 -1.66
CA MET A 214 20.30 -7.66 -3.11
C MET A 214 20.62 -6.19 -3.44
N ALA A 215 20.02 -5.25 -2.71
CA ALA A 215 20.28 -3.82 -2.89
C ALA A 215 21.69 -3.43 -2.39
N ILE A 216 22.10 -3.93 -1.21
CA ILE A 216 23.43 -3.69 -0.64
C ILE A 216 24.53 -4.25 -1.55
N ASP A 217 24.35 -5.45 -2.11
CA ASP A 217 25.29 -6.09 -3.04
C ASP A 217 25.48 -5.25 -4.31
N LYS A 218 24.51 -4.41 -4.65
CA LYS A 218 24.55 -3.44 -5.76
C LYS A 218 25.01 -2.05 -5.34
N GLY A 219 25.46 -1.89 -4.09
CA GLY A 219 25.97 -0.62 -3.55
C GLY A 219 24.89 0.35 -3.08
N HIS A 220 23.62 -0.07 -2.99
CA HIS A 220 22.54 0.77 -2.51
C HIS A 220 22.40 0.69 -0.98
N ARG A 221 22.09 1.83 -0.37
CA ARG A 221 21.67 1.91 1.02
C ARG A 221 20.14 1.86 1.09
N VAL A 222 19.60 0.87 1.79
CA VAL A 222 18.15 0.73 2.00
C VAL A 222 17.73 1.37 3.31
N VAL A 223 16.64 2.14 3.29
CA VAL A 223 16.03 2.71 4.49
C VAL A 223 14.52 2.51 4.44
N PHE A 224 13.95 1.97 5.51
CA PHE A 224 12.51 1.72 5.61
C PHE A 224 11.78 2.92 6.21
N THR A 225 10.68 3.35 5.58
CA THR A 225 9.80 4.36 6.15
C THR A 225 9.00 3.80 7.32
N PRO A 226 8.82 4.55 8.42
CA PRO A 226 8.09 4.08 9.58
C PRO A 226 6.58 3.92 9.28
N PRO A 227 5.82 3.16 10.09
CA PRO A 227 4.38 3.02 9.92
C PRO A 227 3.64 4.36 9.92
N LEU A 228 2.56 4.46 9.12
CA LEU A 228 1.69 5.64 9.04
C LEU A 228 2.45 6.94 8.76
N SER A 229 3.41 6.87 7.84
CA SER A 229 4.30 7.99 7.53
C SER A 229 4.26 8.47 6.09
N LEU A 230 3.17 8.25 5.35
CA LEU A 230 2.97 8.70 3.95
C LEU A 230 3.43 10.14 3.66
N ARG A 231 3.32 11.06 4.63
CA ARG A 231 3.83 12.44 4.54
C ARG A 231 5.36 12.60 4.58
N LEU A 232 6.13 11.53 4.81
CA LEU A 232 7.60 11.53 4.71
C LEU A 232 8.07 11.17 3.30
N ALA A 233 7.20 10.59 2.47
CA ALA A 233 7.49 10.26 1.07
C ALA A 233 7.07 11.38 0.10
N THR A 234 6.62 12.52 0.63
CA THR A 234 6.21 13.70 -0.14
C THR A 234 6.92 14.90 0.47
N ASN A 235 7.90 15.45 -0.26
CA ASN A 235 8.40 16.80 0.01
C ASN A 235 7.40 17.83 -0.48
#